data_AF-A0A7S1PDB8-F1
#
_entry.id   AF-A0A7S1PDB8-F1
#
_cell.length_a   1.000
_cell.length_b   1.000
_cell.length_c   1.000
_cell.angle_alpha   90.00
_cell.angle_beta   90.00
_cell.angle_gamma   90.00
#
_symmetry.space_group_name_H-M   'P 1'
#
loop_
_entity.id
_entity.type
_entity.pdbx_description
1 polymer ?
#
loop_
_entity_poly.entity_id
_entity_poly.type
_entity_poly.pdbx_seq_one_letter_code
_entity_poly.pdbx_strand_id
1 'polypeptide(L)'
;RERSPGGCLSADLRVCSSCSRFPRGDLALCDHRQSLATQRMEAAPALPSPDGSTGSSDAPDGPDGDLLPSAGAADGHSSPDSSSPDTTPTTASSGSHSGSKTSRFGFGDAVSSSPAEHKPARRRWVLMFLLPAAMAVIAWVVLLPPSGPPRSVRAAYSESLLPWPVYRIGMPLLEFADRFAREMTPPEMRVPMLAGVWMESVIVYAVAKLSICDVMWSMRQPSSVDEVAQGLVDRGVVTSIQTGHLQRLMDAAIEVGLFAKQGDKYVLTPSGEMLRADHPRSSRATVLFLAGPDGMAPWHAVVNSVQTGNSGWMEVYGKEKFQHMLEEPAQWHTFDRAQAAMSKLLQHSLLAEYAFTGRINRTGSDADFVFCDIGGGEGVIMAEVLSHYPNARGLLLDQSAPVVAANNRFAAKSLADRAMAIEGSFFDPLPQEFQACDYFHLRWILHDWSDHDSHRILSRVAEAAERGAAVLLSEAVLGTQPHIFERHKRLMDLTMMAWHQPGAKERTLSEFDSLLSSLGYKRAAYVESQGPMAVMEYRRPHTHGRPEHHGAS
;
A
#
# COMPACT_ATOMS: atom_id res chain seq x y z
N ARG A 1 -54.18 41.98 10.42
CA ARG A 1 -54.66 42.65 9.19
C ARG A 1 -53.75 42.14 8.07
N GLU A 2 -54.04 40.93 7.58
CA GLU A 2 -54.70 40.64 6.28
C GLU A 2 -53.70 40.65 5.11
N ARG A 3 -53.70 39.74 4.13
CA ARG A 3 -54.27 38.39 3.89
C ARG A 3 -53.40 37.81 2.73
N SER A 4 -52.80 36.61 2.81
CA SER A 4 -53.32 35.29 2.31
C SER A 4 -53.55 35.22 0.78
N PRO A 5 -53.56 34.02 0.13
CA PRO A 5 -53.06 32.67 0.46
C PRO A 5 -52.06 32.16 -0.64
N GLY A 6 -51.61 30.90 -0.79
CA GLY A 6 -51.76 29.55 -0.18
C GLY A 6 -51.03 28.55 -1.11
N GLY A 7 -50.89 27.23 -0.86
CA GLY A 7 -51.21 26.33 0.25
C GLY A 7 -50.45 24.99 0.01
N CYS A 8 -50.00 24.28 1.04
CA CYS A 8 -50.66 23.09 1.65
C CYS A 8 -50.12 21.73 1.14
N LEU A 9 -49.92 20.69 1.95
CA LEU A 9 -49.71 20.58 3.43
C LEU A 9 -49.27 19.13 3.79
N SER A 10 -48.48 18.99 4.86
CA SER A 10 -48.34 17.87 5.84
C SER A 10 -48.64 16.40 5.47
N ALA A 11 -47.85 15.37 5.80
CA ALA A 11 -47.01 15.05 6.97
C ALA A 11 -47.65 14.16 8.06
N ASP A 12 -46.75 13.39 8.70
CA ASP A 12 -46.75 12.77 10.03
C ASP A 12 -47.24 11.33 10.29
N LEU A 13 -46.30 10.56 10.87
CA LEU A 13 -46.45 9.24 11.46
C LEU A 13 -47.08 9.31 12.86
N ARG A 14 -47.65 8.17 13.31
CA ARG A 14 -47.88 7.88 14.74
C ARG A 14 -47.27 6.53 15.14
N VAL A 15 -47.20 6.31 16.44
CA VAL A 15 -46.24 5.42 17.12
C VAL A 15 -46.93 4.26 17.87
N CYS A 16 -46.18 3.15 18.00
CA CYS A 16 -46.21 2.13 19.07
C CYS A 16 -47.05 0.82 18.98
N SER A 17 -46.28 -0.26 19.22
CA SER A 17 -46.47 -1.36 20.19
C SER A 17 -47.43 -2.54 19.98
N SER A 18 -46.80 -3.74 19.99
CA SER A 18 -47.26 -5.04 20.51
C SER A 18 -48.55 -5.68 19.97
N CYS A 19 -48.40 -6.81 19.24
CA CYS A 19 -48.81 -8.13 19.75
C CYS A 19 -48.44 -9.31 18.82
N SER A 20 -48.20 -10.45 19.47
CA SER A 20 -47.69 -11.74 18.99
C SER A 20 -48.65 -12.64 18.18
N ARG A 21 -48.05 -13.61 17.45
CA ARG A 21 -48.53 -14.97 17.04
C ARG A 21 -49.10 -15.24 15.62
N PHE A 22 -48.26 -15.97 14.84
CA PHE A 22 -48.58 -17.21 14.08
C PHE A 22 -49.28 -17.11 12.68
N PRO A 23 -49.24 -18.17 11.81
CA PRO A 23 -48.45 -18.12 10.57
C PRO A 23 -49.23 -18.43 9.26
N ARG A 24 -48.47 -18.77 8.19
CA ARG A 24 -48.82 -19.13 6.78
C ARG A 24 -48.61 -17.96 5.82
N GLY A 25 -48.14 -18.17 4.59
CA GLY A 25 -47.72 -19.42 3.94
C GLY A 25 -46.96 -19.16 2.64
N ASP A 26 -46.69 -20.22 1.88
CA ASP A 26 -45.91 -20.17 0.64
C ASP A 26 -46.47 -19.21 -0.42
N LEU A 27 -45.57 -18.54 -1.15
CA LEU A 27 -45.84 -18.08 -2.50
C LEU A 27 -44.61 -18.37 -3.37
N ALA A 28 -44.82 -19.27 -4.34
CA ALA A 28 -43.80 -19.66 -5.30
C ALA A 28 -43.75 -18.70 -6.49
N LEU A 29 -42.58 -18.69 -7.14
CA LEU A 29 -42.35 -18.47 -8.58
C LEU A 29 -43.06 -17.29 -9.28
N CYS A 30 -42.25 -16.39 -9.82
CA CYS A 30 -42.48 -15.94 -11.19
C CYS A 30 -41.19 -16.08 -12.00
N ASP A 31 -41.23 -16.94 -13.01
CA ASP A 31 -40.17 -17.24 -13.98
C ASP A 31 -40.16 -16.18 -15.08
N HIS A 32 -39.00 -15.91 -15.68
CA HIS A 32 -38.95 -15.25 -16.99
C HIS A 32 -37.79 -15.78 -17.84
N ARG A 33 -38.01 -16.92 -18.50
CA ARG A 33 -37.20 -17.44 -19.60
C ARG A 33 -37.54 -16.79 -20.94
N GLN A 34 -36.49 -16.48 -21.71
CA GLN A 34 -36.31 -16.55 -23.18
C GLN A 34 -34.78 -16.36 -23.40
N SER A 35 -33.93 -17.26 -23.93
CA SER A 35 -34.05 -18.32 -24.95
C SER A 35 -34.35 -17.75 -26.34
N LEU A 36 -33.61 -17.95 -27.45
CA LEU A 36 -32.49 -18.84 -27.86
C LEU A 36 -31.36 -17.97 -28.54
N ALA A 37 -30.28 -18.41 -29.21
CA ALA A 37 -29.66 -19.70 -29.60
C ALA A 37 -28.12 -19.49 -29.73
N THR A 38 -27.20 -20.41 -29.39
CA THR A 38 -26.74 -21.68 -30.03
C THR A 38 -25.68 -21.54 -31.15
N GLN A 39 -24.43 -21.94 -30.84
CA GLN A 39 -23.59 -22.73 -31.76
C GLN A 39 -22.63 -23.66 -31.00
N ARG A 40 -22.77 -24.97 -31.25
CA ARG A 40 -21.83 -26.09 -31.06
C ARG A 40 -21.24 -26.40 -32.45
N MET A 41 -20.18 -27.17 -32.69
CA MET A 41 -19.21 -27.98 -31.93
C MET A 41 -18.08 -28.31 -32.92
N GLU A 42 -16.87 -28.66 -32.48
CA GLU A 42 -16.19 -29.89 -32.97
C GLU A 42 -14.99 -30.27 -32.08
N ALA A 43 -14.46 -31.49 -32.27
CA ALA A 43 -13.63 -32.20 -31.29
C ALA A 43 -12.20 -32.50 -31.78
N ALA A 44 -11.34 -32.93 -30.85
CA ALA A 44 -9.91 -33.21 -31.03
C ALA A 44 -9.61 -34.44 -31.92
N PRO A 45 -8.32 -34.70 -32.21
CA PRO A 45 -7.68 -35.83 -31.51
C PRO A 45 -6.25 -35.57 -31.01
N ALA A 46 -5.61 -36.62 -30.49
CA ALA A 46 -4.48 -36.58 -29.55
C ALA A 46 -3.05 -36.76 -30.16
N LEU A 47 -2.07 -36.78 -29.24
CA LEU A 47 -0.61 -36.91 -29.37
C LEU A 47 -0.09 -38.03 -30.30
N PRO A 48 1.20 -37.98 -30.67
CA PRO A 48 2.15 -38.83 -29.93
C PRO A 48 3.48 -38.15 -29.53
N SER A 49 4.07 -38.65 -28.45
CA SER A 49 5.51 -38.50 -28.12
C SER A 49 6.37 -39.45 -28.96
N PRO A 50 7.70 -39.27 -28.94
CA PRO A 50 8.58 -40.44 -28.89
C PRO A 50 9.63 -40.37 -27.77
N ASP A 51 10.01 -41.56 -27.30
CA ASP A 51 11.14 -41.80 -26.39
C ASP A 51 12.50 -41.60 -27.08
N GLY A 52 13.57 -41.53 -26.28
CA GLY A 52 14.67 -42.48 -26.52
C GLY A 52 16.07 -41.95 -26.84
N SER A 53 16.92 -42.01 -25.83
CA SER A 53 18.30 -42.54 -25.87
C SER A 53 19.46 -41.80 -26.59
N THR A 54 20.48 -41.52 -25.78
CA THR A 54 21.93 -41.76 -26.02
C THR A 54 22.65 -41.18 -27.24
N GLY A 55 23.75 -40.45 -26.99
CA GLY A 55 24.81 -40.20 -27.98
C GLY A 55 25.84 -39.16 -27.51
N SER A 56 27.01 -39.60 -27.07
CA SER A 56 28.17 -38.74 -26.81
C SER A 56 28.96 -38.44 -28.11
N SER A 57 29.97 -37.56 -28.02
CA SER A 57 31.26 -37.62 -28.77
C SER A 57 31.17 -37.63 -30.32
N ASP A 58 31.63 -36.64 -31.09
CA ASP A 58 32.99 -36.07 -31.11
C ASP A 58 33.11 -34.91 -32.12
N ALA A 59 34.18 -34.11 -31.98
CA ALA A 59 34.78 -33.26 -33.03
C ALA A 59 35.87 -34.06 -33.80
N PRO A 60 36.66 -33.54 -34.77
CA PRO A 60 36.74 -32.19 -35.32
C PRO A 60 36.79 -32.14 -36.88
N ASP A 61 36.93 -30.94 -37.46
CA ASP A 61 37.99 -30.59 -38.43
C ASP A 61 37.77 -29.15 -38.98
N GLY A 62 38.87 -28.43 -39.22
CA GLY A 62 38.91 -27.15 -39.96
C GLY A 62 39.71 -27.31 -41.27
N PRO A 63 40.33 -26.25 -41.85
CA PRO A 63 40.36 -24.85 -41.46
C PRO A 63 40.05 -23.89 -42.66
N ASP A 64 40.73 -22.73 -42.74
CA ASP A 64 40.68 -21.65 -43.76
C ASP A 64 39.38 -20.83 -43.73
N GLY A 65 39.30 -19.50 -43.59
CA GLY A 65 40.11 -18.32 -43.95
C GLY A 65 39.08 -17.23 -44.31
N ASP A 66 39.25 -15.91 -44.22
CA ASP A 66 40.38 -15.05 -43.90
C ASP A 66 39.92 -13.76 -43.20
N LEU A 67 40.83 -13.21 -42.41
CA LEU A 67 41.09 -11.82 -42.00
C LEU A 67 40.09 -10.67 -42.30
N LEU A 68 39.87 -9.85 -41.26
CA LEU A 68 39.46 -8.44 -41.32
C LEU A 68 40.39 -7.58 -42.21
N PRO A 69 39.98 -6.34 -42.53
CA PRO A 69 40.82 -5.25 -42.04
C PRO A 69 40.06 -4.08 -41.39
N SER A 70 40.81 -3.27 -40.66
CA SER A 70 40.41 -2.04 -40.00
C SER A 70 41.23 -0.83 -40.49
N ALA A 71 40.74 0.36 -40.17
CA ALA A 71 41.46 1.65 -40.09
C ALA A 71 41.98 2.33 -41.39
N GLY A 72 42.01 3.68 -41.35
CA GLY A 72 42.66 4.54 -42.34
C GLY A 72 42.09 5.97 -42.35
N ALA A 73 42.82 6.94 -41.80
CA ALA A 73 42.50 8.37 -41.82
C ALA A 73 43.65 9.18 -42.44
N ALA A 74 43.36 10.32 -43.09
CA ALA A 74 44.28 11.45 -43.30
C ALA A 74 43.56 12.69 -43.90
N ASP A 75 43.88 13.87 -43.38
CA ASP A 75 44.15 15.20 -44.00
C ASP A 75 43.36 15.68 -45.26
N GLY A 76 43.06 16.98 -45.48
CA GLY A 76 43.36 18.22 -44.75
C GLY A 76 43.06 19.48 -45.61
N HIS A 77 43.35 20.68 -45.07
CA HIS A 77 43.42 22.03 -45.72
C HIS A 77 42.21 23.03 -45.74
N SER A 78 42.47 24.15 -45.04
CA SER A 78 42.30 25.59 -45.40
C SER A 78 40.92 26.27 -45.53
N SER A 79 40.68 27.21 -44.61
CA SER A 79 39.94 28.50 -44.76
C SER A 79 40.73 29.50 -45.68
N PRO A 80 40.26 30.73 -46.05
CA PRO A 80 39.59 31.73 -45.16
C PRO A 80 38.53 32.69 -45.80
N ASP A 81 38.02 33.62 -44.96
CA ASP A 81 37.54 34.99 -45.28
C ASP A 81 36.23 35.21 -46.10
N SER A 82 35.42 36.27 -45.91
CA SER A 82 35.47 37.41 -44.96
C SER A 82 34.13 38.20 -44.83
N SER A 83 34.06 39.08 -43.81
CA SER A 83 33.36 40.39 -43.78
C SER A 83 31.81 40.51 -43.75
N SER A 84 31.31 41.08 -42.64
CA SER A 84 30.17 42.03 -42.60
C SER A 84 30.66 43.47 -42.90
N PRO A 85 29.81 44.52 -43.08
CA PRO A 85 29.08 45.15 -41.95
C PRO A 85 27.73 45.87 -42.24
N ASP A 86 27.11 46.32 -41.15
CA ASP A 86 26.09 47.38 -40.91
C ASP A 86 25.48 48.23 -42.05
N THR A 87 24.17 48.53 -41.94
CA THR A 87 23.68 49.89 -41.57
C THR A 87 22.14 49.98 -41.37
N THR A 88 21.73 50.76 -40.37
CA THR A 88 20.38 51.40 -40.24
C THR A 88 20.53 52.91 -40.60
N PRO A 89 19.51 53.81 -40.63
CA PRO A 89 18.15 53.77 -40.04
C PRO A 89 17.02 54.53 -40.84
N THR A 90 16.03 55.08 -40.10
CA THR A 90 15.22 56.32 -40.33
C THR A 90 13.82 56.32 -41.02
N THR A 91 12.80 56.44 -40.15
CA THR A 91 11.71 57.47 -40.09
C THR A 91 10.53 57.58 -41.10
N ALA A 92 9.33 57.32 -40.55
CA ALA A 92 8.22 58.26 -40.29
C ALA A 92 7.23 58.79 -41.37
N SER A 93 5.93 58.66 -41.04
CA SER A 93 4.80 59.57 -41.38
C SER A 93 4.33 59.58 -42.86
N SER A 94 3.08 59.92 -43.24
CA SER A 94 1.80 60.20 -42.53
C SER A 94 0.64 60.23 -43.53
N GLY A 95 -0.57 59.80 -43.12
CA GLY A 95 -1.86 60.14 -43.76
C GLY A 95 -2.10 59.65 -45.20
N SER A 96 -3.29 59.78 -45.80
CA SER A 96 -4.64 59.98 -45.24
C SER A 96 -5.67 59.93 -46.39
N HIS A 97 -6.83 59.26 -46.20
CA HIS A 97 -8.08 59.48 -46.98
C HIS A 97 -8.03 59.08 -48.49
N SER A 98 -9.13 58.78 -49.18
CA SER A 98 -10.54 58.56 -48.81
C SER A 98 -11.32 57.79 -49.90
N GLY A 99 -12.30 56.98 -49.48
CA GLY A 99 -13.51 56.67 -50.26
C GLY A 99 -13.42 55.73 -51.47
N SER A 100 -14.51 55.10 -51.93
CA SER A 100 -15.85 55.01 -51.32
C SER A 100 -16.71 53.90 -51.95
N LYS A 101 -17.66 53.34 -51.17
CA LYS A 101 -18.93 52.67 -51.60
C LYS A 101 -18.78 51.33 -52.37
N THR A 102 -19.69 50.36 -52.34
CA THR A 102 -20.94 49.97 -51.61
C THR A 102 -21.17 48.48 -51.96
N SER A 103 -21.85 47.58 -51.24
CA SER A 103 -23.11 47.63 -50.48
C SER A 103 -23.20 46.41 -49.52
N ARG A 104 -23.54 46.57 -48.24
CA ARG A 104 -24.87 46.26 -47.66
C ARG A 104 -25.56 44.97 -48.14
N PHE A 105 -25.73 44.01 -47.22
CA PHE A 105 -27.02 43.72 -46.58
C PHE A 105 -26.77 43.23 -45.14
N GLY A 106 -27.73 43.36 -44.23
CA GLY A 106 -27.57 42.95 -42.83
C GLY A 106 -28.85 43.03 -42.01
N PHE A 107 -28.72 42.58 -40.76
CA PHE A 107 -29.61 42.71 -39.59
C PHE A 107 -28.66 42.62 -38.38
N GLY A 108 -28.82 43.32 -37.25
CA GLY A 108 -29.84 44.26 -36.81
C GLY A 108 -29.78 44.29 -35.27
N ASP A 109 -29.53 45.47 -34.67
CA ASP A 109 -29.13 45.56 -33.26
C ASP A 109 -30.21 45.18 -32.24
N ALA A 110 -29.77 44.62 -31.11
CA ALA A 110 -30.48 44.69 -29.83
C ALA A 110 -29.47 44.81 -28.67
N VAL A 111 -29.22 46.04 -28.22
CA VAL A 111 -28.42 46.30 -27.02
C VAL A 111 -29.22 45.90 -25.78
N SER A 112 -28.67 45.01 -24.94
CA SER A 112 -29.01 44.97 -23.52
C SER A 112 -27.75 44.93 -22.67
N SER A 113 -27.65 45.88 -21.75
CA SER A 113 -26.56 45.98 -20.78
C SER A 113 -26.80 45.01 -19.63
N SER A 114 -25.95 43.98 -19.52
CA SER A 114 -25.91 43.11 -18.33
C SER A 114 -24.76 43.55 -17.40
N PRO A 115 -25.00 43.79 -16.11
CA PRO A 115 -23.95 44.22 -15.18
C PRO A 115 -23.01 43.05 -14.84
N ALA A 116 -21.71 43.31 -14.83
CA ALA A 116 -20.69 42.33 -14.47
C ALA A 116 -20.84 41.86 -13.01
N GLU A 117 -21.34 40.64 -12.81
CA GLU A 117 -21.50 40.04 -11.48
C GLU A 117 -20.16 39.95 -10.74
N HIS A 118 -20.10 40.60 -9.57
CA HIS A 118 -18.98 40.55 -8.64
C HIS A 118 -18.79 39.14 -8.02
N LYS A 119 -18.09 38.24 -8.71
CA LYS A 119 -17.74 36.91 -8.20
C LYS A 119 -16.37 36.71 -7.50
N PRO A 120 -15.38 37.63 -7.46
CA PRO A 120 -14.16 37.40 -6.68
C PRO A 120 -14.34 37.63 -5.16
N ALA A 121 -15.29 38.48 -4.75
CA ALA A 121 -15.47 38.85 -3.34
C ALA A 121 -15.99 37.70 -2.47
N ARG A 122 -16.99 36.93 -2.94
CA ARG A 122 -17.59 35.83 -2.15
C ARG A 122 -16.61 34.71 -1.79
N ARG A 123 -15.63 34.39 -2.65
CA ARG A 123 -14.58 33.39 -2.33
C ARG A 123 -13.66 33.85 -1.20
N ARG A 124 -13.31 35.14 -1.12
CA ARG A 124 -12.49 35.70 -0.02
C ARG A 124 -13.19 35.60 1.34
N TRP A 125 -14.48 35.93 1.41
CA TRP A 125 -15.26 35.85 2.66
C TRP A 125 -15.39 34.43 3.21
N VAL A 126 -15.58 33.43 2.34
CA VAL A 126 -15.65 32.02 2.76
C VAL A 126 -14.32 31.57 3.39
N LEU A 127 -13.17 31.93 2.79
CA LEU A 127 -11.85 31.63 3.36
C LEU A 127 -11.62 32.33 4.71
N MET A 128 -12.04 33.60 4.82
CA MET A 128 -11.83 34.44 6.01
C MET A 128 -12.57 33.94 7.27
N PHE A 129 -13.69 33.24 7.11
CA PHE A 129 -14.46 32.70 8.24
C PHE A 129 -14.26 31.19 8.47
N LEU A 130 -13.96 30.40 7.44
CA LEU A 130 -13.69 28.98 7.62
C LEU A 130 -12.35 28.70 8.30
N LEU A 131 -11.29 29.48 8.03
CA LEU A 131 -9.99 29.29 8.70
C LEU A 131 -10.09 29.47 10.23
N PRO A 132 -10.63 30.59 10.76
CA PRO A 132 -10.76 30.79 12.20
C PRO A 132 -11.69 29.75 12.85
N ALA A 133 -12.77 29.34 12.17
CA ALA A 133 -13.67 28.31 12.68
C ALA A 133 -12.98 26.93 12.75
N ALA A 134 -12.22 26.55 11.72
CA ALA A 134 -11.42 25.32 11.72
C ALA A 134 -10.34 25.34 12.82
N MET A 135 -9.61 26.46 12.96
CA MET A 135 -8.61 26.64 14.02
C MET A 135 -9.24 26.61 15.43
N ALA A 136 -10.44 27.17 15.61
CA ALA A 136 -11.17 27.10 16.87
C ALA A 136 -11.65 25.68 17.19
N VAL A 137 -12.11 24.90 16.21
CA VAL A 137 -12.45 23.48 16.38
C VAL A 137 -11.21 22.65 16.70
N ILE A 138 -10.08 22.88 16.03
CA ILE A 138 -8.79 22.23 16.34
C ILE A 138 -8.37 22.54 17.78
N ALA A 139 -8.37 23.81 18.18
CA ALA A 139 -8.04 24.21 19.54
C ALA A 139 -8.99 23.59 20.58
N TRP A 140 -10.30 23.57 20.31
CA TRP A 140 -11.30 22.96 21.20
C TRP A 140 -11.10 21.44 21.36
N VAL A 141 -10.78 20.73 20.29
CA VAL A 141 -10.50 19.28 20.31
C VAL A 141 -9.18 18.96 21.02
N VAL A 142 -8.13 19.77 20.84
CA VAL A 142 -6.83 19.59 21.51
C VAL A 142 -6.91 19.83 23.02
N LEU A 143 -7.84 20.67 23.48
CA LEU A 143 -7.97 21.06 24.89
C LEU A 143 -8.95 20.19 25.72
N LEU A 144 -9.65 19.23 25.11
CA LEU A 144 -10.55 18.33 25.84
C LEU A 144 -9.77 17.23 26.59
N PRO A 145 -9.98 17.04 27.91
CA PRO A 145 -9.37 15.93 28.62
C PRO A 145 -9.95 14.60 28.12
N PRO A 146 -9.11 13.59 27.84
CA PRO A 146 -9.56 12.37 27.18
C PRO A 146 -10.36 11.47 28.13
N SER A 147 -11.69 11.46 27.96
CA SER A 147 -12.57 10.41 28.47
C SER A 147 -12.38 9.12 27.68
N GLY A 148 -11.44 8.28 28.14
CA GLY A 148 -11.08 6.99 27.54
C GLY A 148 -10.44 6.04 28.57
N PRO A 149 -10.15 4.78 28.18
CA PRO A 149 -9.75 3.69 29.08
C PRO A 149 -8.45 3.95 29.88
N PRO A 150 -8.20 3.17 30.96
CA PRO A 150 -7.21 3.50 31.99
C PRO A 150 -5.77 3.71 31.52
N ARG A 151 -5.08 4.59 32.26
CA ARG A 151 -3.78 5.20 31.90
C ARG A 151 -2.61 4.24 31.69
N SER A 152 -2.61 3.04 32.29
CA SER A 152 -1.47 2.13 32.27
C SER A 152 -1.12 1.62 30.87
N VAL A 153 -2.10 1.47 29.98
CA VAL A 153 -1.90 0.94 28.63
C VAL A 153 -1.34 2.01 27.69
N ARG A 154 -1.72 3.28 27.85
CA ARG A 154 -1.28 4.39 26.95
C ARG A 154 0.24 4.52 26.84
N ALA A 155 0.96 4.32 27.95
CA ALA A 155 2.38 4.62 28.06
C ALA A 155 3.29 3.78 27.13
N ALA A 156 2.82 2.64 26.62
CA ALA A 156 3.60 1.79 25.70
C ALA A 156 3.30 2.04 24.21
N TYR A 157 2.13 2.60 23.84
CA TYR A 157 1.65 2.62 22.45
C TYR A 157 1.44 4.02 21.85
N SER A 158 1.60 5.13 22.61
CA SER A 158 1.05 6.44 22.22
C SER A 158 2.04 7.55 21.86
N GLU A 159 3.33 7.30 21.66
CA GLU A 159 4.29 8.41 21.39
C GLU A 159 4.24 8.97 19.96
N SER A 160 3.76 8.20 18.97
CA SER A 160 3.73 8.65 17.56
C SER A 160 2.36 8.62 16.87
N LEU A 161 1.33 8.06 17.52
CA LEU A 161 -0.03 8.00 16.96
C LEU A 161 -0.90 9.08 17.61
N LEU A 162 -1.57 9.87 16.78
CA LEU A 162 -2.54 10.86 17.25
C LEU A 162 -3.70 10.15 17.99
N PRO A 163 -4.22 10.70 19.09
CA PRO A 163 -5.40 10.14 19.75
C PRO A 163 -6.55 9.96 18.74
N TRP A 164 -7.23 8.81 18.76
CA TRP A 164 -8.26 8.44 17.76
C TRP A 164 -9.28 9.55 17.43
N PRO A 165 -9.80 10.37 18.39
CA PRO A 165 -10.66 11.52 18.06
C PRO A 165 -9.95 12.61 17.23
N VAL A 166 -8.69 12.89 17.53
CA VAL A 166 -7.85 13.84 16.77
C VAL A 166 -7.57 13.29 15.38
N TYR A 167 -7.20 12.01 15.28
CA TYR A 167 -6.99 11.32 14.01
C TYR A 167 -8.24 11.39 13.10
N ARG A 168 -9.42 11.05 13.63
CA ARG A 168 -10.68 11.06 12.88
C ARG A 168 -11.13 12.44 12.39
N ILE A 169 -10.64 13.53 12.97
CA ILE A 169 -10.96 14.91 12.56
C ILE A 169 -9.85 15.50 11.67
N GLY A 170 -8.58 15.28 12.03
CA GLY A 170 -7.43 15.79 11.29
C GLY A 170 -7.28 15.15 9.91
N MET A 171 -7.54 13.84 9.78
CA MET A 171 -7.32 13.15 8.51
C MET A 171 -8.27 13.61 7.38
N PRO A 172 -9.60 13.78 7.58
CA PRO A 172 -10.47 14.39 6.56
C PRO A 172 -10.08 15.82 6.18
N LEU A 173 -9.53 16.61 7.12
CA LEU A 173 -9.04 17.96 6.85
C LEU A 173 -7.77 17.93 5.98
N LEU A 174 -6.85 17.00 6.24
CA LEU A 174 -5.68 16.77 5.40
C LEU A 174 -6.07 16.25 4.01
N GLU A 175 -7.06 15.35 3.92
CA GLU A 175 -7.60 14.88 2.62
C GLU A 175 -8.21 16.03 1.82
N PHE A 176 -8.95 16.93 2.49
CA PHE A 176 -9.49 18.13 1.87
C PHE A 176 -8.37 19.07 1.40
N ALA A 177 -7.33 19.29 2.21
CA ALA A 177 -6.20 20.15 1.85
C ALA A 177 -5.40 19.60 0.66
N ASP A 178 -5.11 18.30 0.65
CA ASP A 178 -4.48 17.61 -0.48
C ASP A 178 -5.37 17.67 -1.73
N ARG A 179 -6.66 17.34 -1.63
CA ARG A 179 -7.61 17.45 -2.75
C ARG A 179 -7.68 18.88 -3.30
N PHE A 180 -7.75 19.88 -2.43
CA PHE A 180 -7.73 21.30 -2.82
C PHE A 180 -6.43 21.67 -3.52
N ALA A 181 -5.27 21.25 -3.02
CA ALA A 181 -3.98 21.46 -3.70
C ALA A 181 -3.94 20.78 -5.08
N ARG A 182 -4.48 19.56 -5.20
CA ARG A 182 -4.60 18.84 -6.47
C ARG A 182 -5.49 19.57 -7.49
N GLU A 183 -6.64 20.12 -7.05
CA GLU A 183 -7.56 20.89 -7.89
C GLU A 183 -7.03 22.28 -8.26
N MET A 184 -6.23 22.90 -7.38
CA MET A 184 -5.60 24.21 -7.61
C MET A 184 -4.31 24.14 -8.45
N THR A 185 -3.77 22.94 -8.71
CA THR A 185 -2.59 22.76 -9.57
C THR A 185 -3.03 22.59 -11.04
N PRO A 186 -2.68 23.51 -11.95
CA PRO A 186 -3.02 23.40 -13.37
C PRO A 186 -2.60 22.04 -13.97
N PRO A 187 -3.47 21.35 -14.76
CA PRO A 187 -3.20 20.01 -15.29
C PRO A 187 -1.87 19.86 -16.03
N GLU A 188 -1.49 20.89 -16.79
CA GLU A 188 -0.26 20.97 -17.58
C GLU A 188 1.03 20.98 -16.73
N MET A 189 0.98 21.46 -15.49
CA MET A 189 2.07 21.31 -14.52
C MET A 189 1.92 20.03 -13.70
N ARG A 190 0.69 19.64 -13.38
CA ARG A 190 0.36 18.48 -12.56
C ARG A 190 0.89 17.17 -13.14
N VAL A 191 0.75 16.95 -14.45
CA VAL A 191 1.18 15.69 -15.10
C VAL A 191 2.71 15.51 -15.04
N PRO A 192 3.55 16.50 -15.44
CA PRO A 192 4.99 16.44 -15.24
C PRO A 192 5.41 16.26 -13.77
N MET A 193 4.74 16.92 -12.82
CA MET A 193 5.01 16.72 -11.38
C MET A 193 4.77 15.27 -10.95
N LEU A 194 3.65 14.66 -11.36
CA LEU A 194 3.35 13.26 -11.06
C LEU A 194 4.39 12.30 -11.68
N ALA A 195 4.85 12.59 -12.90
CA ALA A 195 5.91 11.83 -13.55
C ALA A 195 7.28 11.97 -12.84
N GLY A 196 7.47 13.01 -12.01
CA GLY A 196 8.70 13.24 -11.26
C GLY A 196 8.77 12.59 -9.87
N VAL A 197 7.66 12.07 -9.33
CA VAL A 197 7.57 11.60 -7.92
C VAL A 197 8.58 10.48 -7.58
N TRP A 198 9.00 9.67 -8.56
CA TRP A 198 10.03 8.64 -8.34
C TRP A 198 11.37 9.21 -7.85
N MET A 199 11.68 10.47 -8.16
CA MET A 199 12.90 11.14 -7.70
C MET A 199 12.94 11.25 -6.18
N GLU A 200 11.79 11.49 -5.53
CA GLU A 200 11.67 11.51 -4.07
C GLU A 200 12.04 10.14 -3.49
N SER A 201 11.49 9.05 -4.04
CA SER A 201 11.80 7.68 -3.62
C SER A 201 13.30 7.37 -3.75
N VAL A 202 13.95 7.81 -4.83
CA VAL A 202 15.39 7.64 -5.04
C VAL A 202 16.23 8.48 -4.08
N ILE A 203 15.77 9.67 -3.68
CA ILE A 203 16.41 10.48 -2.62
C ILE A 203 16.37 9.74 -1.27
N VAL A 204 15.20 9.23 -0.86
CA VAL A 204 15.06 8.46 0.38
C VAL A 204 15.92 7.18 0.34
N TYR A 205 15.93 6.47 -0.80
CA TYR A 205 16.81 5.32 -1.02
C TYR A 205 18.29 5.68 -0.90
N ALA A 206 18.76 6.75 -1.55
CA ALA A 206 20.17 7.16 -1.50
C ALA A 206 20.61 7.51 -0.08
N VAL A 207 19.78 8.26 0.67
CA VAL A 207 20.01 8.57 2.09
C VAL A 207 20.10 7.29 2.94
N ALA A 208 19.19 6.34 2.73
CA ALA A 208 19.16 5.06 3.44
C ALA A 208 20.32 4.12 3.04
N LYS A 209 20.74 4.11 1.77
CA LYS A 209 21.82 3.26 1.25
C LYS A 209 23.18 3.76 1.73
N LEU A 210 23.39 5.08 1.70
CA LEU A 210 24.61 5.74 2.19
C LEU A 210 24.67 5.85 3.72
N SER A 211 23.71 5.34 4.48
CA SER A 211 23.72 5.39 5.96
C SER A 211 23.82 6.81 6.55
N ILE A 212 23.40 7.86 5.82
CA ILE A 212 23.64 9.26 6.20
C ILE A 212 23.05 9.57 7.59
N CYS A 213 21.85 9.04 7.87
CA CYS A 213 21.19 9.23 9.16
C CYS A 213 21.97 8.60 10.33
N ASP A 214 22.67 7.48 10.14
CA ASP A 214 23.49 6.85 11.18
C ASP A 214 24.73 7.70 11.50
N VAL A 215 25.32 8.30 10.47
CA VAL A 215 26.48 9.21 10.59
C VAL A 215 26.09 10.47 11.35
N MET A 216 25.06 11.19 10.87
CA MET A 216 24.53 12.40 11.52
C MET A 216 24.10 12.13 12.97
N TRP A 217 23.33 11.06 13.20
CA TRP A 217 22.87 10.69 14.54
C TRP A 217 24.04 10.52 15.51
N SER A 218 25.11 9.85 15.07
CA SER A 218 26.26 9.54 15.93
C SER A 218 27.05 10.76 16.40
N MET A 219 26.99 11.89 15.68
CA MET A 219 27.64 13.13 16.10
C MET A 219 26.94 13.81 17.28
N ARG A 220 25.66 13.48 17.53
CA ARG A 220 24.83 14.06 18.61
C ARG A 220 24.68 15.59 18.57
N GLN A 221 24.97 16.21 17.41
CA GLN A 221 24.92 17.66 17.19
C GLN A 221 24.62 17.94 15.71
N PRO A 222 24.20 19.18 15.35
CA PRO A 222 24.05 19.59 13.95
C PRO A 222 25.37 19.42 13.19
N SER A 223 25.30 18.91 11.96
CA SER A 223 26.46 18.52 11.16
C SER A 223 26.59 19.36 9.88
N SER A 224 27.79 19.79 9.53
CA SER A 224 28.07 20.33 8.18
C SER A 224 28.13 19.20 7.16
N VAL A 225 28.09 19.53 5.86
CA VAL A 225 28.25 18.52 4.81
C VAL A 225 29.63 17.87 4.85
N ASP A 226 30.69 18.61 5.21
CA ASP A 226 32.05 18.08 5.34
C ASP A 226 32.18 17.13 6.54
N GLU A 227 31.55 17.45 7.67
CA GLU A 227 31.50 16.56 8.85
C GLU A 227 30.79 15.23 8.51
N VAL A 228 29.70 15.29 7.74
CA VAL A 228 28.99 14.08 7.25
C VAL A 228 29.82 13.31 6.23
N ALA A 229 30.45 14.01 5.28
CA ALA A 229 31.33 13.41 4.28
C ALA A 229 32.49 12.64 4.94
N GLN A 230 33.17 13.26 5.91
CA GLN A 230 34.25 12.63 6.66
C GLN A 230 33.73 11.43 7.47
N GLY A 231 32.62 11.59 8.19
CA GLY A 231 32.03 10.51 8.97
C GLY A 231 31.58 9.30 8.13
N LEU A 232 31.21 9.49 6.87
CA LEU A 232 30.90 8.41 5.93
C LEU A 232 32.17 7.63 5.50
N VAL A 233 33.28 8.33 5.31
CA VAL A 233 34.59 7.73 4.98
C VAL A 233 35.19 7.02 6.19
N ASP A 234 35.18 7.65 7.37
CA ASP A 234 35.73 7.09 8.62
C ASP A 234 35.06 5.77 9.03
N ARG A 235 33.77 5.62 8.68
CA ARG A 235 32.97 4.41 8.92
C ARG A 235 33.13 3.34 7.83
N GLY A 236 33.92 3.59 6.79
CA GLY A 236 34.09 2.68 5.66
C GLY A 236 32.83 2.50 4.80
N VAL A 237 31.86 3.43 4.86
CA VAL A 237 30.63 3.34 4.04
C VAL A 237 30.96 3.62 2.57
N VAL A 238 31.91 4.51 2.32
CA VAL A 238 32.45 4.87 1.00
C VAL A 238 33.95 5.12 1.09
N THR A 239 34.69 4.87 0.01
CA THR A 239 36.14 5.16 -0.07
C THR A 239 36.45 6.63 -0.36
N SER A 240 35.55 7.31 -1.08
CA SER A 240 35.59 8.76 -1.30
C SER A 240 34.17 9.26 -1.56
N ILE A 241 33.94 10.56 -1.36
CA ILE A 241 32.64 11.19 -1.61
C ILE A 241 32.84 12.59 -2.20
N GLN A 242 31.99 12.94 -3.16
CA GLN A 242 31.97 14.27 -3.76
C GLN A 242 31.09 15.17 -2.90
N THR A 243 31.68 16.00 -2.05
CA THR A 243 30.94 16.84 -1.07
C THR A 243 29.84 17.68 -1.73
N GLY A 244 30.09 18.26 -2.91
CA GLY A 244 29.07 19.03 -3.64
C GLY A 244 27.89 18.19 -4.14
N HIS A 245 28.06 16.89 -4.37
CA HIS A 245 26.96 15.98 -4.68
C HIS A 245 26.21 15.54 -3.41
N LEU A 246 26.94 15.27 -2.32
CA LEU A 246 26.34 15.00 -1.01
C LEU A 246 25.47 16.19 -0.56
N GLN A 247 25.97 17.42 -0.70
CA GLN A 247 25.23 18.64 -0.34
C GLN A 247 23.90 18.71 -1.09
N ARG A 248 23.92 18.53 -2.42
CA ARG A 248 22.71 18.53 -3.25
C ARG A 248 21.71 17.44 -2.86
N LEU A 249 22.19 16.25 -2.48
CA LEU A 249 21.34 15.17 -1.97
C LEU A 249 20.73 15.52 -0.60
N MET A 250 21.53 16.10 0.31
CA MET A 250 21.06 16.51 1.63
C MET A 250 20.08 17.68 1.55
N ASP A 251 20.29 18.64 0.66
CA ASP A 251 19.36 19.74 0.42
C ASP A 251 18.04 19.23 -0.17
N ALA A 252 18.08 18.31 -1.15
CA ALA A 252 16.87 17.66 -1.67
C ALA A 252 16.14 16.82 -0.60
N ALA A 253 16.87 16.21 0.33
CA ALA A 253 16.31 15.47 1.46
C ALA A 253 15.68 16.38 2.55
N ILE A 254 15.88 17.70 2.51
CA ILE A 254 15.09 18.67 3.30
C ILE A 254 13.68 18.79 2.71
N GLU A 255 13.55 18.89 1.39
CA GLU A 255 12.25 19.00 0.70
C GLU A 255 11.40 17.72 0.86
N VAL A 256 12.05 16.54 0.90
CA VAL A 256 11.40 15.26 1.24
C VAL A 256 11.15 15.11 2.76
N GLY A 257 11.58 16.08 3.57
CA GLY A 257 11.29 16.15 5.01
C GLY A 257 12.11 15.21 5.89
N LEU A 258 13.25 14.68 5.41
CA LEU A 258 14.15 13.83 6.20
C LEU A 258 15.13 14.65 7.04
N PHE A 259 15.56 15.81 6.54
CA PHE A 259 16.49 16.72 7.21
C PHE A 259 15.88 18.11 7.40
N ALA A 260 16.48 18.90 8.29
CA ALA A 260 16.23 20.33 8.43
C ALA A 260 17.54 21.09 8.61
N LYS A 261 17.52 22.42 8.44
CA LYS A 261 18.67 23.30 8.72
C LYS A 261 18.60 23.88 10.13
N GLN A 262 19.75 23.94 10.79
CA GLN A 262 19.99 24.74 11.98
C GLN A 262 21.22 25.63 11.71
N GLY A 263 20.97 26.86 11.26
CA GLY A 263 22.01 27.69 10.65
C GLY A 263 22.42 27.12 9.29
N ASP A 264 23.73 27.00 9.07
CA ASP A 264 24.34 26.35 7.90
C ASP A 264 24.36 24.81 8.00
N LYS A 265 24.26 24.26 9.21
CA LYS A 265 24.33 22.81 9.49
C LYS A 265 22.98 22.08 9.33
N TYR A 266 23.05 20.77 9.13
CA TYR A 266 21.91 19.86 9.00
C TYR A 266 21.58 19.15 10.32
N VAL A 267 20.30 18.88 10.54
CA VAL A 267 19.76 18.02 11.62
C VAL A 267 18.77 17.01 11.06
N LEU A 268 18.59 15.88 11.73
CA LEU A 268 17.54 14.91 11.38
C LEU A 268 16.16 15.44 11.78
N THR A 269 15.14 15.16 10.97
CA THR A 269 13.74 15.23 11.40
C THR A 269 13.33 13.89 12.04
N PRO A 270 12.16 13.81 12.71
CA PRO A 270 11.59 12.54 13.14
C PRO A 270 11.45 11.51 12.00
N SER A 271 11.21 11.94 10.76
CA SER A 271 11.18 11.06 9.58
C SER A 271 12.58 10.56 9.21
N GLY A 272 13.59 11.44 9.24
CA GLY A 272 15.00 11.07 9.01
C GLY A 272 15.52 10.05 10.04
N GLU A 273 15.08 10.16 11.29
CA GLU A 273 15.42 9.18 12.33
C GLU A 273 14.89 7.77 12.06
N MET A 274 13.79 7.60 11.32
CA MET A 274 13.28 6.27 10.94
C MET A 274 14.21 5.53 9.97
N LEU A 275 15.19 6.21 9.34
CA LEU A 275 16.18 5.59 8.46
C LEU A 275 17.46 5.16 9.16
N ARG A 276 17.59 5.42 10.47
CA ARG A 276 18.72 4.91 11.28
C ARG A 276 18.63 3.40 11.44
N ALA A 277 19.75 2.70 11.44
CA ALA A 277 19.83 1.26 11.67
C ALA A 277 19.58 0.87 13.14
N ASP A 278 19.90 1.76 14.09
CA ASP A 278 19.70 1.54 15.54
C ASP A 278 18.28 1.87 16.02
N HIS A 279 17.41 2.43 15.16
CA HIS A 279 16.06 2.82 15.56
C HIS A 279 15.15 1.59 15.76
N PRO A 280 14.47 1.42 16.91
CA PRO A 280 13.65 0.23 17.19
C PRO A 280 12.54 -0.06 16.16
N ARG A 281 12.05 1.01 15.51
CA ARG A 281 11.06 0.99 14.42
C ARG A 281 11.68 1.51 13.12
N SER A 282 12.90 1.07 12.79
CA SER A 282 13.59 1.49 11.57
C SER A 282 12.82 1.03 10.32
N SER A 283 12.53 1.98 9.42
CA SER A 283 11.99 1.72 8.08
C SER A 283 13.11 1.57 7.03
N ARG A 284 14.38 1.58 7.44
CA ARG A 284 15.54 1.54 6.53
C ARG A 284 15.49 0.32 5.59
N ALA A 285 15.20 -0.87 6.12
CA ALA A 285 15.10 -2.09 5.31
C ALA A 285 13.95 -2.00 4.29
N THR A 286 12.79 -1.50 4.72
CA THR A 286 11.61 -1.28 3.87
C THR A 286 11.90 -0.31 2.72
N VAL A 287 12.64 0.78 2.97
CA VAL A 287 13.10 1.71 1.92
C VAL A 287 14.09 1.06 0.96
N LEU A 288 15.09 0.33 1.49
CA LEU A 288 16.09 -0.35 0.67
C LEU A 288 15.48 -1.41 -0.26
N PHE A 289 14.39 -2.03 0.17
CA PHE A 289 13.64 -3.00 -0.64
C PHE A 289 12.71 -2.31 -1.66
N LEU A 290 11.83 -1.39 -1.22
CA LEU A 290 10.84 -0.75 -2.09
C LEU A 290 11.46 0.15 -3.17
N ALA A 291 12.41 1.01 -2.77
CA ALA A 291 13.00 2.04 -3.62
C ALA A 291 14.42 1.69 -4.10
N GLY A 292 14.89 0.47 -3.79
CA GLY A 292 16.11 -0.08 -4.37
C GLY A 292 15.91 -0.58 -5.81
N PRO A 293 17.00 -0.94 -6.50
CA PRO A 293 16.93 -1.45 -7.87
C PRO A 293 15.94 -2.61 -8.03
N ASP A 294 15.96 -3.56 -7.08
CA ASP A 294 15.17 -4.79 -7.16
C ASP A 294 13.65 -4.55 -7.02
N GLY A 295 13.25 -3.60 -6.17
CA GLY A 295 11.85 -3.20 -6.02
C GLY A 295 11.34 -2.32 -7.16
N MET A 296 12.21 -1.48 -7.72
CA MET A 296 11.86 -0.51 -8.78
C MET A 296 11.88 -1.10 -10.19
N ALA A 297 12.76 -2.07 -10.49
CA ALA A 297 12.87 -2.63 -11.83
C ALA A 297 11.55 -3.26 -12.34
N PRO A 298 10.81 -4.07 -11.55
CA PRO A 298 9.49 -4.57 -11.94
C PRO A 298 8.48 -3.47 -12.30
N TRP A 299 8.53 -2.31 -11.63
CA TRP A 299 7.64 -1.18 -11.91
C TRP A 299 7.89 -0.56 -13.30
N HIS A 300 9.10 -0.67 -13.85
CA HIS A 300 9.39 -0.23 -15.22
C HIS A 300 8.73 -1.13 -16.28
N ALA A 301 8.41 -2.38 -15.94
CA ALA A 301 7.73 -3.34 -16.83
C ALA A 301 6.18 -3.22 -16.79
N VAL A 302 5.60 -2.32 -15.99
CA VAL A 302 4.14 -2.24 -15.76
C VAL A 302 3.29 -2.08 -17.04
N VAL A 303 3.84 -1.45 -18.09
CA VAL A 303 3.16 -1.32 -19.40
C VAL A 303 3.00 -2.70 -20.06
N ASN A 304 4.04 -3.54 -20.01
CA ASN A 304 4.00 -4.91 -20.51
C ASN A 304 3.07 -5.79 -19.64
N SER A 305 3.06 -5.58 -18.31
CA SER A 305 2.14 -6.28 -17.42
C SER A 305 0.67 -6.03 -17.76
N VAL A 306 0.30 -4.78 -18.07
CA VAL A 306 -1.06 -4.43 -18.52
C VAL A 306 -1.40 -5.05 -19.89
N GLN A 307 -0.43 -5.25 -20.76
CA GLN A 307 -0.62 -5.83 -22.09
C GLN A 307 -0.70 -7.36 -22.10
N THR A 308 0.05 -8.03 -21.23
CA THR A 308 0.24 -9.49 -21.25
C THR A 308 -0.44 -10.23 -20.10
N GLY A 309 -0.71 -9.54 -18.99
CA GLY A 309 -1.11 -10.15 -17.72
C GLY A 309 0.06 -10.74 -16.90
N ASN A 310 1.29 -10.71 -17.42
CA ASN A 310 2.49 -11.17 -16.70
C ASN A 310 2.96 -10.14 -15.68
N SER A 311 3.61 -10.59 -14.61
CA SER A 311 4.18 -9.68 -13.61
C SER A 311 5.42 -8.97 -14.14
N GLY A 312 5.66 -7.75 -13.64
CA GLY A 312 6.88 -7.01 -13.96
C GLY A 312 8.14 -7.70 -13.45
N TRP A 313 8.03 -8.46 -12.35
CA TRP A 313 9.11 -9.28 -11.81
C TRP A 313 9.50 -10.41 -12.77
N MET A 314 8.51 -11.11 -13.31
CA MET A 314 8.72 -12.19 -14.26
C MET A 314 9.36 -11.70 -15.56
N GLU A 315 8.97 -10.52 -16.04
CA GLU A 315 9.59 -9.87 -17.21
C GLU A 315 11.08 -9.51 -16.96
N VAL A 316 11.40 -8.93 -15.80
CA VAL A 316 12.77 -8.46 -15.50
C VAL A 316 13.73 -9.59 -15.15
N TYR A 317 13.27 -10.58 -14.38
CA TYR A 317 14.14 -11.62 -13.78
C TYR A 317 13.97 -13.00 -14.42
N GLY A 318 13.01 -13.19 -15.33
CA GLY A 318 12.74 -14.47 -15.97
C GLY A 318 12.23 -15.56 -15.02
N LYS A 319 11.86 -15.20 -13.79
CA LYS A 319 11.44 -16.09 -12.71
C LYS A 319 10.41 -15.43 -11.81
N GLU A 320 9.66 -16.27 -11.11
CA GLU A 320 8.68 -15.84 -10.10
C GLU A 320 9.39 -15.31 -8.84
N LYS A 321 8.86 -14.23 -8.26
CA LYS A 321 9.55 -13.45 -7.19
C LYS A 321 10.16 -14.28 -6.07
N PHE A 322 9.38 -15.16 -5.45
CA PHE A 322 9.87 -15.99 -4.35
C PHE A 322 10.89 -17.04 -4.81
N GLN A 323 10.78 -17.57 -6.03
CA GLN A 323 11.78 -18.49 -6.59
C GLN A 323 13.10 -17.77 -6.85
N HIS A 324 13.04 -16.57 -7.44
CA HIS A 324 14.20 -15.71 -7.65
C HIS A 324 14.91 -15.36 -6.33
N MET A 325 14.15 -14.95 -5.30
CA MET A 325 14.73 -14.62 -3.99
C MET A 325 15.36 -15.81 -3.27
N LEU A 326 14.85 -17.03 -3.45
CA LEU A 326 15.46 -18.24 -2.88
C LEU A 326 16.82 -18.57 -3.50
N GLU A 327 17.05 -18.16 -4.75
CA GLU A 327 18.35 -18.29 -5.42
C GLU A 327 19.32 -17.14 -5.09
N GLU A 328 18.80 -16.02 -4.58
CA GLU A 328 19.55 -14.80 -4.25
C GLU A 328 19.44 -14.44 -2.74
N PRO A 329 20.20 -15.12 -1.85
CA PRO A 329 20.06 -14.96 -0.39
C PRO A 329 20.19 -13.52 0.12
N ALA A 330 20.98 -12.67 -0.56
CA ALA A 330 21.11 -11.26 -0.20
C ALA A 330 19.82 -10.45 -0.44
N GLN A 331 19.05 -10.80 -1.47
CA GLN A 331 17.72 -10.23 -1.71
C GLN A 331 16.72 -10.77 -0.69
N TRP A 332 16.71 -12.08 -0.43
CA TRP A 332 15.87 -12.70 0.60
C TRP A 332 16.06 -12.03 1.97
N HIS A 333 17.30 -11.89 2.45
CA HIS A 333 17.62 -11.19 3.71
C HIS A 333 17.24 -9.70 3.71
N THR A 334 17.04 -9.07 2.56
CA THR A 334 16.56 -7.69 2.47
C THR A 334 15.04 -7.64 2.49
N PHE A 335 14.37 -8.57 1.81
CA PHE A 335 12.92 -8.77 1.86
C PHE A 335 12.43 -9.12 3.28
N ASP A 336 13.02 -10.13 3.94
CA ASP A 336 12.65 -10.54 5.30
C ASP A 336 12.75 -9.38 6.31
N ARG A 337 13.85 -8.63 6.25
CA ARG A 337 14.04 -7.44 7.11
C ARG A 337 13.06 -6.32 6.76
N ALA A 338 12.71 -6.14 5.48
CA ALA A 338 11.72 -5.16 5.05
C ALA A 338 10.31 -5.54 5.54
N GLN A 339 9.95 -6.82 5.45
CA GLN A 339 8.71 -7.37 5.99
C GLN A 339 8.67 -7.25 7.52
N ALA A 340 9.71 -7.64 8.23
CA ALA A 340 9.80 -7.52 9.68
C ALA A 340 9.72 -6.05 10.16
N ALA A 341 10.38 -5.12 9.45
CA ALA A 341 10.28 -3.68 9.72
C ALA A 341 8.86 -3.14 9.49
N MET A 342 8.23 -3.48 8.36
CA MET A 342 6.88 -3.03 8.02
C MET A 342 5.82 -3.67 8.95
N SER A 343 6.07 -4.89 9.41
CA SER A 343 5.29 -5.56 10.46
C SER A 343 5.35 -4.79 11.79
N LYS A 344 6.54 -4.33 12.22
CA LYS A 344 6.69 -3.50 13.44
C LYS A 344 5.99 -2.14 13.32
N LEU A 345 5.98 -1.56 12.13
CA LEU A 345 5.28 -0.30 11.87
C LEU A 345 3.75 -0.47 12.04
N LEU A 346 3.19 -1.56 11.50
CA LEU A 346 1.74 -1.82 11.49
C LEU A 346 1.20 -2.62 12.69
N GLN A 347 2.07 -3.23 13.51
CA GLN A 347 1.70 -3.95 14.74
C GLN A 347 0.75 -3.16 15.63
N HIS A 348 1.03 -1.86 15.78
CA HIS A 348 0.31 -0.93 16.64
C HIS A 348 -1.14 -0.68 16.18
N SER A 349 -1.46 -0.89 14.90
CA SER A 349 -2.79 -0.68 14.34
C SER A 349 -3.59 -1.98 14.23
N LEU A 350 -2.92 -3.13 14.19
CA LEU A 350 -3.55 -4.42 13.92
C LEU A 350 -3.92 -5.20 15.18
N LEU A 351 -2.94 -5.44 16.05
CA LEU A 351 -3.14 -6.27 17.26
C LEU A 351 -3.90 -5.51 18.34
N ALA A 352 -3.55 -4.24 18.56
CA ALA A 352 -4.28 -3.38 19.48
C ALA A 352 -5.77 -3.32 19.11
N GLU A 353 -6.09 -2.91 17.88
CA GLU A 353 -7.47 -2.62 17.50
C GLU A 353 -8.34 -3.89 17.43
N TYR A 354 -7.77 -5.06 17.11
CA TYR A 354 -8.49 -6.34 17.19
C TYR A 354 -8.62 -6.88 18.62
N ALA A 355 -7.53 -6.93 19.40
CA ALA A 355 -7.52 -7.39 20.79
C ALA A 355 -8.51 -6.60 21.68
N PHE A 356 -8.58 -5.29 21.47
CA PHE A 356 -9.46 -4.40 22.23
C PHE A 356 -10.94 -4.45 21.80
N THR A 357 -11.32 -5.22 20.78
CA THR A 357 -12.75 -5.42 20.44
C THR A 357 -13.52 -6.28 21.43
N GLY A 358 -12.83 -7.02 22.32
CA GLY A 358 -13.44 -7.99 23.21
C GLY A 358 -13.99 -9.25 22.53
N ARG A 359 -13.71 -9.44 21.23
CA ARG A 359 -14.21 -10.58 20.41
C ARG A 359 -13.38 -11.86 20.57
N ILE A 360 -12.16 -11.74 21.06
CA ILE A 360 -11.48 -12.89 21.69
C ILE A 360 -12.27 -13.17 22.96
N ASN A 361 -13.19 -14.15 22.88
CA ASN A 361 -14.26 -14.47 23.85
C ASN A 361 -13.80 -14.91 25.25
N ARG A 362 -12.52 -14.69 25.57
CA ARG A 362 -11.85 -14.97 26.85
C ARG A 362 -11.20 -13.68 27.35
N THR A 363 -11.97 -12.60 27.50
CA THR A 363 -11.42 -11.25 27.77
C THR A 363 -10.82 -11.12 29.18
N GLY A 364 -9.51 -11.36 29.27
CA GLY A 364 -8.66 -11.15 30.44
C GLY A 364 -7.20 -11.44 30.07
N SER A 365 -6.24 -11.10 30.94
CA SER A 365 -4.84 -11.57 30.83
C SER A 365 -4.73 -13.09 30.81
N ASP A 366 -5.72 -13.74 31.41
CA ASP A 366 -5.70 -15.16 31.72
C ASP A 366 -6.27 -16.02 30.56
N ALA A 367 -6.46 -15.41 29.39
CA ALA A 367 -6.94 -16.04 28.17
C ALA A 367 -5.99 -17.14 27.70
N ASP A 368 -6.33 -18.40 28.01
CA ASP A 368 -5.78 -19.57 27.33
C ASP A 368 -6.38 -19.63 25.92
N PHE A 369 -5.56 -19.69 24.89
CA PHE A 369 -5.92 -19.99 23.50
C PHE A 369 -4.66 -20.30 22.68
N VAL A 370 -4.80 -21.03 21.58
CA VAL A 370 -3.70 -21.28 20.66
C VAL A 370 -3.85 -20.40 19.42
N PHE A 371 -2.90 -19.47 19.23
CA PHE A 371 -2.78 -18.61 18.07
C PHE A 371 -1.93 -19.29 16.99
N CYS A 372 -2.43 -19.31 15.77
CA CYS A 372 -1.72 -19.74 14.58
C CYS A 372 -1.39 -18.52 13.71
N ASP A 373 -0.15 -18.41 13.24
CA ASP A 373 0.33 -17.36 12.33
C ASP A 373 0.86 -18.04 11.04
N ILE A 374 0.06 -18.00 9.96
CA ILE A 374 0.38 -18.65 8.67
C ILE A 374 1.09 -17.64 7.78
N GLY A 375 2.34 -17.92 7.42
CA GLY A 375 3.23 -16.95 6.77
C GLY A 375 3.68 -15.84 7.74
N GLY A 376 3.89 -16.19 9.01
CA GLY A 376 4.19 -15.23 10.08
C GLY A 376 5.59 -14.58 10.01
N GLY A 377 6.42 -14.96 9.04
CA GLY A 377 7.79 -14.49 8.86
C GLY A 377 8.65 -14.78 10.09
N GLU A 378 9.47 -13.80 10.51
CA GLU A 378 10.28 -13.87 11.73
C GLU A 378 9.46 -13.88 13.05
N GLY A 379 8.17 -14.19 13.04
CA GLY A 379 7.32 -14.32 14.23
C GLY A 379 7.12 -13.03 15.03
N VAL A 380 7.22 -11.86 14.38
CA VAL A 380 7.14 -10.57 15.10
C VAL A 380 5.72 -10.29 15.62
N ILE A 381 4.68 -10.70 14.88
CA ILE A 381 3.27 -10.61 15.29
C ILE A 381 2.99 -11.60 16.43
N MET A 382 3.27 -12.89 16.21
CA MET A 382 3.19 -13.95 17.22
C MET A 382 3.82 -13.53 18.56
N ALA A 383 5.06 -13.05 18.53
CA ALA A 383 5.79 -12.67 19.74
C ALA A 383 5.21 -11.44 20.45
N GLU A 384 4.35 -10.65 19.80
CA GLU A 384 3.65 -9.52 20.40
C GLU A 384 2.30 -9.95 21.00
N VAL A 385 1.55 -10.81 20.31
CA VAL A 385 0.34 -11.47 20.85
C VAL A 385 0.67 -12.20 22.16
N LEU A 386 1.73 -13.02 22.16
CA LEU A 386 2.11 -13.80 23.33
C LEU A 386 2.73 -12.97 24.46
N SER A 387 3.21 -11.75 24.19
CA SER A 387 3.58 -10.80 25.24
C SER A 387 2.37 -10.15 25.92
N HIS A 388 1.23 -10.04 25.21
CA HIS A 388 -0.02 -9.48 25.73
C HIS A 388 -0.90 -10.49 26.48
N TYR A 389 -0.82 -11.77 26.10
CA TYR A 389 -1.67 -12.84 26.64
C TYR A 389 -0.82 -13.93 27.31
N PRO A 390 -0.42 -13.78 28.59
CA PRO A 390 0.48 -14.71 29.29
C PRO A 390 0.06 -16.19 29.33
N ASN A 391 -1.20 -16.52 29.08
CA ASN A 391 -1.68 -17.91 29.01
C ASN A 391 -1.81 -18.46 27.57
N ALA A 392 -1.76 -17.61 26.54
CA ALA A 392 -1.89 -18.06 25.15
C ALA A 392 -0.64 -18.84 24.67
N ARG A 393 -0.81 -19.68 23.65
CA ARG A 393 0.28 -20.43 22.98
C ARG A 393 0.31 -20.09 21.49
N GLY A 394 1.44 -20.34 20.83
CA GLY A 394 1.68 -19.96 19.45
C GLY A 394 2.24 -21.07 18.57
N LEU A 395 1.63 -21.27 17.41
CA LEU A 395 2.21 -22.03 16.30
C LEU A 395 2.38 -21.12 15.08
N LEU A 396 3.58 -21.06 14.51
CA LEU A 396 3.87 -20.28 13.31
C LEU A 396 4.25 -21.23 12.18
N LEU A 397 3.71 -21.02 10.98
CA LEU A 397 4.09 -21.75 9.77
C LEU A 397 4.79 -20.79 8.82
N ASP A 398 6.00 -21.13 8.36
CA ASP A 398 6.69 -20.41 7.30
C ASP A 398 7.78 -21.28 6.65
N GLN A 399 8.53 -20.72 5.69
CA GLN A 399 9.70 -21.36 5.09
C GLN A 399 10.89 -21.41 6.06
N SER A 400 11.89 -22.23 5.75
CA SER A 400 13.02 -22.56 6.63
C SER A 400 13.74 -21.34 7.23
N ALA A 401 14.09 -20.35 6.40
CA ALA A 401 14.85 -19.17 6.85
C ALA A 401 14.05 -18.29 7.84
N PRO A 402 12.80 -17.87 7.54
CA PRO A 402 11.95 -17.20 8.52
C PRO A 402 11.69 -18.01 9.81
N VAL A 403 11.51 -19.33 9.72
CA VAL A 403 11.28 -20.21 10.88
C VAL A 403 12.47 -20.21 11.85
N VAL A 404 13.71 -20.26 11.33
CA VAL A 404 14.92 -20.13 12.16
C VAL A 404 14.96 -18.76 12.86
N ALA A 405 14.64 -17.68 12.15
CA ALA A 405 14.58 -16.33 12.73
C ALA A 405 13.46 -16.19 13.79
N ALA A 406 12.29 -16.79 13.56
CA ALA A 406 11.16 -16.79 14.49
C ALA A 406 11.49 -17.55 15.79
N ASN A 407 12.03 -18.76 15.71
CA ASN A 407 12.42 -19.53 16.90
C ASN A 407 13.52 -18.82 17.71
N ASN A 408 14.51 -18.20 17.04
CA ASN A 408 15.50 -17.35 17.71
C ASN A 408 14.85 -16.13 18.40
N ARG A 409 13.85 -15.50 17.79
CA ARG A 409 13.08 -14.40 18.39
C ARG A 409 12.28 -14.87 19.61
N PHE A 410 11.65 -16.04 19.55
CA PHE A 410 10.89 -16.61 20.67
C PHE A 410 11.82 -16.92 21.86
N ALA A 411 12.98 -17.51 21.61
CA ALA A 411 13.99 -17.71 22.65
C ALA A 411 14.47 -16.37 23.26
N ALA A 412 14.80 -15.38 22.44
CA ALA A 412 15.26 -14.06 22.90
C ALA A 412 14.19 -13.24 23.66
N LYS A 413 12.90 -13.53 23.48
CA LYS A 413 11.78 -12.92 24.22
C LYS A 413 11.27 -13.80 25.38
N SER A 414 11.93 -14.91 25.71
CA SER A 414 11.47 -15.88 26.72
C SER A 414 10.06 -16.45 26.44
N LEU A 415 9.82 -16.84 25.19
CA LEU A 415 8.56 -17.42 24.69
C LEU A 415 8.72 -18.86 24.16
N ALA A 416 9.91 -19.47 24.23
CA ALA A 416 10.19 -20.77 23.62
C ALA A 416 9.45 -21.96 24.27
N ASP A 417 8.90 -21.79 25.48
CA ASP A 417 8.03 -22.74 26.18
C ASP A 417 6.58 -22.76 25.63
N ARG A 418 6.20 -21.69 24.93
CA ARG A 418 4.82 -21.34 24.57
C ARG A 418 4.63 -20.99 23.10
N ALA A 419 5.71 -20.84 22.33
CA ALA A 419 5.72 -20.49 20.91
C ALA A 419 6.67 -21.41 20.14
N MET A 420 6.21 -21.93 19.00
CA MET A 420 7.03 -22.76 18.10
C MET A 420 6.77 -22.38 16.64
N ALA A 421 7.83 -22.13 15.88
CA ALA A 421 7.77 -22.01 14.43
C ALA A 421 8.11 -23.36 13.77
N ILE A 422 7.29 -23.76 12.81
CA ILE A 422 7.34 -25.02 12.07
C ILE A 422 7.59 -24.70 10.60
N GLU A 423 8.55 -25.39 9.99
CA GLU A 423 8.82 -25.29 8.56
C GLU A 423 7.73 -25.98 7.74
N GLY A 424 7.18 -25.28 6.75
CA GLY A 424 6.23 -25.86 5.81
C GLY A 424 5.64 -24.86 4.83
N SER A 425 4.87 -25.38 3.88
CA SER A 425 4.15 -24.60 2.86
C SER A 425 2.67 -24.58 3.18
N PHE A 426 2.05 -23.39 3.14
CA PHE A 426 0.60 -23.24 3.30
C PHE A 426 -0.24 -23.75 2.13
N PHE A 427 0.40 -24.23 1.05
CA PHE A 427 -0.28 -24.96 -0.03
C PHE A 427 -0.48 -26.45 0.28
N ASP A 428 0.34 -26.99 1.18
CA ASP A 428 0.29 -28.38 1.62
C ASP A 428 -0.64 -28.55 2.83
N PRO A 429 -1.08 -29.77 3.15
CA PRO A 429 -1.85 -30.03 4.37
C PRO A 429 -1.08 -29.55 5.61
N LEU A 430 -1.72 -28.75 6.46
CA LEU A 430 -1.08 -28.23 7.66
C LEU A 430 -0.79 -29.37 8.66
N PRO A 431 0.33 -29.31 9.40
CA PRO A 431 0.66 -30.29 10.45
C PRO A 431 -0.47 -30.47 11.48
N GLN A 432 -0.56 -31.66 12.10
CA GLN A 432 -1.67 -32.02 12.99
C GLN A 432 -1.78 -31.08 14.21
N GLU A 433 -0.66 -30.53 14.66
CA GLU A 433 -0.54 -29.56 15.75
C GLU A 433 -1.45 -28.34 15.54
N PHE A 434 -1.69 -27.94 14.29
CA PHE A 434 -2.54 -26.81 13.95
C PHE A 434 -4.04 -27.07 14.21
N GLN A 435 -4.47 -28.32 14.39
CA GLN A 435 -5.86 -28.64 14.73
C GLN A 435 -6.28 -28.08 16.10
N ALA A 436 -5.31 -27.88 17.00
CA ALA A 436 -5.54 -27.28 18.31
C ALA A 436 -5.69 -25.75 18.29
N CYS A 437 -5.65 -25.09 17.12
CA CYS A 437 -5.64 -23.63 17.01
C CYS A 437 -7.03 -22.99 17.08
N ASP A 438 -7.23 -22.06 18.02
CA ASP A 438 -8.45 -21.25 18.16
C ASP A 438 -8.53 -20.12 17.10
N TYR A 439 -7.38 -19.61 16.65
CA TYR A 439 -7.28 -18.50 15.71
C TYR A 439 -6.22 -18.79 14.65
N PHE A 440 -6.58 -18.70 13.38
CA PHE A 440 -5.67 -18.77 12.23
C PHE A 440 -5.51 -17.37 11.64
N HIS A 441 -4.34 -16.77 11.82
CA HIS A 441 -4.01 -15.45 11.31
C HIS A 441 -3.29 -15.55 9.97
N LEU A 442 -3.72 -14.74 9.01
CA LEU A 442 -3.06 -14.47 7.75
C LEU A 442 -2.98 -12.96 7.59
N ARG A 443 -1.78 -12.43 7.37
CA ARG A 443 -1.55 -10.99 7.20
C ARG A 443 -0.61 -10.77 6.03
N TRP A 444 -1.06 -10.05 5.00
CA TRP A 444 -0.27 -9.86 3.78
C TRP A 444 0.19 -11.20 3.20
N ILE A 445 -0.77 -12.12 3.11
CA ILE A 445 -0.56 -13.42 2.48
C ILE A 445 -1.42 -13.48 1.23
N LEU A 446 -2.72 -13.21 1.35
CA LEU A 446 -3.63 -13.44 0.22
C LEU A 446 -3.38 -12.44 -0.92
N HIS A 447 -2.87 -11.25 -0.63
CA HIS A 447 -2.58 -10.26 -1.66
C HIS A 447 -1.46 -10.67 -2.63
N ASP A 448 -0.55 -11.56 -2.20
CA ASP A 448 0.55 -12.11 -3.00
C ASP A 448 0.10 -13.16 -4.03
N TRP A 449 -1.17 -13.60 -3.96
CA TRP A 449 -1.66 -14.78 -4.67
C TRP A 449 -2.92 -14.51 -5.48
N SER A 450 -3.11 -15.32 -6.53
CA SER A 450 -4.35 -15.36 -7.32
C SER A 450 -5.57 -15.72 -6.46
N ASP A 451 -6.80 -15.49 -6.95
CA ASP A 451 -8.02 -15.94 -6.25
C ASP A 451 -8.08 -17.48 -6.11
N HIS A 452 -7.53 -18.22 -7.08
CA HIS A 452 -7.41 -19.68 -7.04
C HIS A 452 -6.47 -20.12 -5.91
N ASP A 453 -5.29 -19.51 -5.83
CA ASP A 453 -4.26 -19.91 -4.86
C ASP A 453 -4.60 -19.40 -3.45
N SER A 454 -5.22 -18.23 -3.34
CA SER A 454 -5.86 -17.75 -2.09
C SER A 454 -6.91 -18.74 -1.59
N HIS A 455 -7.77 -19.27 -2.47
CA HIS A 455 -8.75 -20.29 -2.10
C HIS A 455 -8.06 -21.60 -1.66
N ARG A 456 -6.96 -22.02 -2.31
CA ARG A 456 -6.18 -23.20 -1.90
C ARG A 456 -5.59 -23.04 -0.49
N ILE A 457 -4.95 -21.91 -0.21
CA ILE A 457 -4.39 -21.57 1.12
C ILE A 457 -5.50 -21.59 2.18
N LEU A 458 -6.61 -20.90 1.91
CA LEU A 458 -7.75 -20.86 2.81
C LEU A 458 -8.40 -22.23 2.99
N SER A 459 -8.35 -23.11 1.99
CA SER A 459 -8.81 -24.50 2.10
C SER A 459 -7.94 -25.30 3.08
N ARG A 460 -6.61 -25.16 3.05
CA ARG A 460 -5.71 -25.81 4.03
C ARG A 460 -5.93 -25.34 5.46
N VAL A 461 -6.12 -24.03 5.63
CA VAL A 461 -6.52 -23.43 6.91
C VAL A 461 -7.89 -23.99 7.35
N ALA A 462 -8.85 -24.09 6.44
CA ALA A 462 -10.20 -24.60 6.71
C ALA A 462 -10.26 -26.12 6.93
N GLU A 463 -9.27 -26.90 6.49
CA GLU A 463 -9.08 -28.32 6.77
C GLU A 463 -8.52 -28.52 8.20
N ALA A 464 -7.55 -27.72 8.61
CA ALA A 464 -6.98 -27.76 9.96
C ALA A 464 -7.89 -27.15 11.03
N ALA A 465 -8.68 -26.12 10.69
CA ALA A 465 -9.51 -25.40 11.63
C ALA A 465 -10.71 -26.23 12.15
N GLU A 466 -10.61 -26.69 13.39
CA GLU A 466 -11.69 -27.35 14.13
C GLU A 466 -12.95 -26.46 14.28
N ARG A 467 -14.07 -27.08 14.67
CA ARG A 467 -15.37 -26.40 14.83
C ARG A 467 -15.35 -25.37 15.96
N GLY A 468 -15.13 -24.11 15.59
CA GLY A 468 -15.16 -22.96 16.50
C GLY A 468 -14.00 -22.00 16.26
N ALA A 469 -12.92 -22.49 15.65
CA ALA A 469 -11.76 -21.70 15.27
C ALA A 469 -12.15 -20.54 14.33
N ALA A 470 -11.48 -19.40 14.49
CA ALA A 470 -11.67 -18.22 13.66
C ALA A 470 -10.51 -18.05 12.67
N VAL A 471 -10.83 -17.62 11.45
CA VAL A 471 -9.84 -17.15 10.48
C VAL A 471 -9.78 -15.62 10.58
N LEU A 472 -8.59 -15.09 10.83
CA LEU A 472 -8.30 -13.67 10.96
C LEU A 472 -7.51 -13.23 9.74
N LEU A 473 -8.15 -12.48 8.83
CA LEU A 473 -7.47 -11.90 7.67
C LEU A 473 -7.08 -10.45 7.99
N SER A 474 -5.83 -10.10 7.72
CA SER A 474 -5.27 -8.77 7.98
C SER A 474 -4.65 -8.21 6.70
N GLU A 475 -5.47 -7.51 5.94
CA GLU A 475 -5.19 -7.13 4.55
C GLU A 475 -5.58 -5.66 4.28
N ALA A 476 -5.12 -5.10 3.15
CA ALA A 476 -5.42 -3.71 2.76
C ALA A 476 -6.71 -3.63 1.93
N VAL A 477 -7.86 -3.64 2.61
CA VAL A 477 -9.17 -3.80 1.96
C VAL A 477 -9.55 -2.60 1.08
N LEU A 478 -9.78 -2.84 -0.22
CA LEU A 478 -10.09 -1.83 -1.22
C LEU A 478 -11.52 -1.27 -1.10
N GLY A 479 -11.67 0.03 -1.38
CA GLY A 479 -12.99 0.69 -1.47
C GLY A 479 -13.67 0.95 -0.12
N THR A 480 -12.99 0.68 1.00
CA THR A 480 -13.49 0.93 2.35
C THR A 480 -12.96 2.25 2.92
N GLN A 481 -13.51 2.65 4.07
CA GLN A 481 -13.04 3.84 4.77
C GLN A 481 -11.76 3.51 5.58
N PRO A 482 -11.10 4.53 6.17
CA PRO A 482 -11.17 5.92 5.78
C PRO A 482 -10.48 6.14 4.40
N HIS A 483 -11.12 6.91 3.50
CA HIS A 483 -10.71 7.04 2.10
C HIS A 483 -9.30 7.61 1.88
N ILE A 484 -8.73 8.30 2.88
CA ILE A 484 -7.33 8.77 2.92
C ILE A 484 -6.29 7.74 2.47
N PHE A 485 -6.47 6.46 2.81
CA PHE A 485 -5.53 5.41 2.45
C PHE A 485 -5.84 4.74 1.11
N GLU A 486 -6.99 5.03 0.47
CA GLU A 486 -7.37 4.39 -0.79
C GLU A 486 -6.30 4.60 -1.87
N ARG A 487 -5.66 5.79 -1.93
CA ARG A 487 -4.51 6.01 -2.82
C ARG A 487 -3.37 5.04 -2.54
N HIS A 488 -3.02 4.82 -1.27
CA HIS A 488 -1.96 3.89 -0.89
C HIS A 488 -2.34 2.44 -1.16
N LYS A 489 -3.57 2.02 -0.83
CA LYS A 489 -4.10 0.68 -1.12
C LYS A 489 -4.07 0.38 -2.63
N ARG A 490 -4.44 1.35 -3.50
CA ARG A 490 -4.37 1.21 -4.97
C ARG A 490 -2.96 1.19 -5.53
N LEU A 491 -2.00 1.87 -4.89
CA LEU A 491 -0.59 1.73 -5.25
C LEU A 491 -0.04 0.38 -4.79
N MET A 492 -0.48 -0.17 -3.65
CA MET A 492 -0.16 -1.52 -3.20
C MET A 492 -0.72 -2.59 -4.15
N ASP A 493 -1.96 -2.43 -4.63
CA ASP A 493 -2.59 -3.28 -5.65
C ASP A 493 -1.75 -3.37 -6.93
N LEU A 494 -1.27 -2.22 -7.43
CA LEU A 494 -0.32 -2.17 -8.55
C LEU A 494 1.07 -2.74 -8.19
N THR A 495 1.51 -2.63 -6.94
CA THR A 495 2.72 -3.32 -6.46
C THR A 495 2.54 -4.85 -6.53
N MET A 496 1.37 -5.39 -6.15
CA MET A 496 1.09 -6.82 -6.25
C MET A 496 1.17 -7.28 -7.71
N MET A 497 0.52 -6.56 -8.63
CA MET A 497 0.60 -6.82 -10.07
C MET A 497 2.04 -6.71 -10.63
N ALA A 498 2.84 -5.76 -10.16
CA ALA A 498 4.22 -5.59 -10.59
C ALA A 498 5.14 -6.70 -10.06
N TRP A 499 4.94 -7.15 -8.82
CA TRP A 499 5.89 -8.00 -8.10
C TRP A 499 5.53 -9.49 -8.02
N HIS A 500 4.24 -9.85 -8.08
CA HIS A 500 3.76 -11.21 -7.78
C HIS A 500 3.08 -11.86 -8.98
N GLN A 501 2.80 -13.16 -8.89
CA GLN A 501 2.28 -13.96 -10.00
C GLN A 501 0.98 -13.38 -10.60
N PRO A 502 0.65 -13.69 -11.87
CA PRO A 502 -0.60 -13.24 -12.49
C PRO A 502 -1.84 -13.48 -11.61
N GLY A 503 -2.57 -12.40 -11.31
CA GLY A 503 -3.78 -12.43 -10.48
C GLY A 503 -3.57 -12.11 -9.00
N ALA A 504 -2.33 -11.93 -8.53
CA ALA A 504 -2.06 -11.28 -7.25
C ALA A 504 -2.62 -9.84 -7.23
N LYS A 505 -3.32 -9.48 -6.15
CA LYS A 505 -4.08 -8.22 -6.04
C LYS A 505 -4.48 -7.91 -4.60
N GLU A 506 -4.66 -6.63 -4.31
CA GLU A 506 -5.48 -6.22 -3.18
C GLU A 506 -6.97 -6.47 -3.49
N ARG A 507 -7.80 -6.63 -2.46
CA ARG A 507 -9.18 -7.09 -2.64
C ARG A 507 -10.21 -6.23 -1.92
N THR A 508 -11.40 -6.15 -2.51
CA THR A 508 -12.57 -5.58 -1.85
C THR A 508 -13.08 -6.51 -0.75
N LEU A 509 -13.82 -5.93 0.19
CA LEU A 509 -14.43 -6.66 1.30
C LEU A 509 -15.36 -7.80 0.84
N SER A 510 -16.03 -7.63 -0.31
CA SER A 510 -16.90 -8.63 -0.96
C SER A 510 -16.14 -9.80 -1.62
N GLU A 511 -14.92 -9.57 -2.10
CA GLU A 511 -14.07 -10.63 -2.66
C GLU A 511 -13.55 -11.53 -1.54
N PHE A 512 -13.09 -10.96 -0.41
CA PHE A 512 -12.75 -11.74 0.79
C PHE A 512 -13.95 -12.54 1.32
N ASP A 513 -15.15 -11.94 1.36
CA ASP A 513 -16.38 -12.67 1.73
C ASP A 513 -16.62 -13.87 0.82
N SER A 514 -16.42 -13.70 -0.49
CA SER A 514 -16.67 -14.74 -1.49
C SER A 514 -15.68 -15.90 -1.37
N LEU A 515 -14.39 -15.61 -1.19
CA LEU A 515 -13.33 -16.61 -0.96
C LEU A 515 -13.62 -17.49 0.26
N LEU A 516 -14.14 -16.92 1.36
CA LEU A 516 -14.39 -17.66 2.59
C LEU A 516 -15.80 -18.25 2.69
N SER A 517 -16.79 -17.70 1.99
CA SER A 517 -18.16 -18.23 1.95
C SER A 517 -18.22 -19.61 1.29
N SER A 518 -17.39 -19.88 0.27
CA SER A 518 -17.29 -21.22 -0.36
C SER A 518 -16.82 -22.30 0.62
N LEU A 519 -16.03 -21.91 1.63
CA LEU A 519 -15.48 -22.79 2.68
C LEU A 519 -16.38 -22.90 3.92
N GLY A 520 -17.61 -22.36 3.84
CA GLY A 520 -18.61 -22.39 4.91
C GLY A 520 -18.40 -21.35 6.00
N TYR A 521 -17.48 -20.39 5.83
CA TYR A 521 -17.28 -19.29 6.77
C TYR A 521 -18.23 -18.13 6.49
N LYS A 522 -18.53 -17.35 7.54
CA LYS A 522 -19.16 -16.03 7.43
C LYS A 522 -18.35 -15.02 8.22
N ARG A 523 -18.28 -13.78 7.74
CA ARG A 523 -17.65 -12.69 8.48
C ARG A 523 -18.41 -12.42 9.79
N ALA A 524 -17.69 -12.49 10.90
CA ALA A 524 -18.15 -12.10 12.23
C ALA A 524 -17.74 -10.66 12.58
N ALA A 525 -16.56 -10.20 12.14
CA ALA A 525 -16.04 -8.86 12.41
C ALA A 525 -15.35 -8.23 11.19
N TYR A 526 -15.32 -6.90 11.20
CA TYR A 526 -14.45 -6.06 10.39
C TYR A 526 -14.01 -4.89 11.25
N VAL A 527 -12.69 -4.67 11.36
CA VAL A 527 -12.06 -3.66 12.21
C VAL A 527 -11.04 -2.92 11.36
N GLU A 528 -11.34 -1.68 11.00
CA GLU A 528 -10.38 -0.78 10.36
C GLU A 528 -9.37 -0.26 11.37
N SER A 529 -8.12 -0.05 10.94
CA SER A 529 -7.06 0.45 11.79
C SER A 529 -6.70 1.92 11.51
N GLN A 530 -5.82 2.50 12.33
CA GLN A 530 -5.16 3.79 12.04
C GLN A 530 -4.19 3.75 10.84
N GLY A 531 -4.04 2.61 10.17
CA GLY A 531 -3.25 2.43 8.94
C GLY A 531 -4.10 1.96 7.75
N PRO A 532 -3.48 1.58 6.63
CA PRO A 532 -4.20 1.08 5.44
C PRO A 532 -4.87 -0.29 5.66
N MET A 533 -4.58 -0.94 6.78
CA MET A 533 -4.98 -2.31 7.11
C MET A 533 -6.36 -2.37 7.79
N ALA A 534 -7.06 -3.48 7.58
CA ALA A 534 -8.19 -3.89 8.40
C ALA A 534 -8.07 -5.36 8.82
N VAL A 535 -8.61 -5.71 9.99
CA VAL A 535 -8.77 -7.09 10.45
C VAL A 535 -10.19 -7.57 10.18
N MET A 536 -10.33 -8.66 9.45
CA MET A 536 -11.59 -9.36 9.23
C MET A 536 -11.59 -10.68 10.01
N GLU A 537 -12.59 -10.88 10.86
CA GLU A 537 -12.82 -12.15 11.56
C GLU A 537 -13.86 -12.96 10.80
N TYR A 538 -13.54 -14.21 10.46
CA TYR A 538 -14.44 -15.16 9.82
C TYR A 538 -14.61 -16.39 10.70
N ARG A 539 -15.86 -16.85 10.86
CA ARG A 539 -16.19 -18.07 11.61
C ARG A 539 -17.17 -18.94 10.82
N ARG A 540 -17.03 -20.26 10.96
CA ARG A 540 -18.07 -21.22 10.51
C ARG A 540 -19.30 -21.08 11.42
N PRO A 541 -20.52 -20.87 10.88
CA PRO A 541 -21.72 -20.87 11.69
C PRO A 541 -21.86 -22.17 12.48
N HIS A 542 -22.23 -22.08 13.76
CA HIS A 542 -22.58 -23.28 14.52
C HIS A 542 -23.82 -23.93 13.90
N THR A 543 -23.62 -25.03 13.18
CA THR A 543 -24.71 -25.97 12.91
C THR A 543 -25.15 -26.53 14.25
N HIS A 544 -26.27 -26.05 14.78
CA HIS A 544 -26.94 -26.68 15.93
C HIS A 544 -27.43 -28.07 15.52
N GLY A 545 -26.52 -29.05 15.58
CA GLY A 545 -26.82 -30.46 15.51
C GLY A 545 -27.51 -30.89 16.80
N ARG A 546 -28.78 -30.50 16.96
CA ARG A 546 -29.71 -31.26 17.78
C ARG A 546 -30.39 -32.24 16.82
N PRO A 547 -30.14 -33.56 16.91
CA PRO A 547 -31.07 -34.51 16.36
C PRO A 547 -32.37 -34.29 17.13
N GLU A 548 -33.40 -33.78 16.46
CA GLU A 548 -34.74 -33.98 16.98
C GLU A 548 -35.02 -35.47 16.91
N HIS A 549 -34.83 -36.16 18.03
CA HIS A 549 -35.47 -37.43 18.27
C HIS A 549 -36.98 -37.16 18.23
N HIS A 550 -37.58 -37.29 17.05
CA HIS A 550 -38.99 -37.60 16.93
C HIS A 550 -39.19 -38.98 17.57
N GLY A 551 -39.43 -38.96 18.88
CA GLY A 551 -39.89 -40.13 19.61
C GLY A 551 -41.26 -40.52 19.06
N ALA A 552 -41.29 -41.60 18.30
CA ALA A 552 -42.52 -42.31 18.04
C ALA A 552 -42.89 -43.09 19.31
N SER A 553 -43.99 -42.68 19.95
CA SER A 553 -44.70 -43.41 21.01
C SER A 553 -46.19 -43.26 20.79
#